data_AF-A0AA37Q5Q3-F1
#
_entry.id   AF-A0AA37Q5Q3-F1
#
_cell.length_a   1.000
_cell.length_b   1.000
_cell.length_c   1.000
_cell.angle_alpha   90.00
_cell.angle_beta   90.00
_cell.angle_gamma   90.00
#
_symmetry.space_group_name_H-M   'P 1'
#
loop_
_entity.id
_entity.type
_entity.pdbx_description
1 polymer ?
#
loop_
_entity_poly.entity_id
_entity_poly.type
_entity_poly.pdbx_seq_one_letter_code
_entity_poly.pdbx_strand_id
1 'polypeptide(L)'
;MLLRVGGEIDAANRDTWQCLVDEVAAATTAPGLLVVDTSGMDFMASVAFRVLIEQSARCRVRGITLCLVSNQPIVARIMGAAWAGVELPFYQSVDAALHDYRPSQLSRH
;
A
#
# COMPACT_ATOMS: atom_id res chain seq x y z
N MET A 1 -3.43 -8.48 6.39
CA MET A 1 -2.04 -8.20 6.81
C MET A 1 -1.88 -6.70 7.01
N LEU A 2 -1.14 -6.26 8.03
CA LEU A 2 -0.87 -4.84 8.30
C LEU A 2 0.63 -4.61 8.45
N LEU A 3 1.20 -3.76 7.61
CA LEU A 3 2.57 -3.26 7.70
C LEU A 3 2.53 -1.83 8.23
N ARG A 4 2.97 -1.62 9.47
CA ARG A 4 3.16 -0.28 10.05
C ARG A 4 4.58 0.19 9.77
N VAL A 5 4.70 1.39 9.22
CA VAL A 5 5.98 1.98 8.82
C VAL A 5 6.15 3.32 9.54
N GLY A 6 7.36 3.56 10.03
CA GLY A 6 7.75 4.85 10.61
C GLY A 6 9.19 5.23 10.26
N GLY A 7 9.56 6.46 10.59
CA GLY A 7 10.85 7.05 10.20
C GLY A 7 10.83 7.61 8.79
N GLU A 8 11.91 7.41 8.03
CA GLU A 8 12.11 8.03 6.72
C GLU A 8 12.39 6.98 5.64
N ILE A 9 11.76 7.12 4.47
CA ILE A 9 12.09 6.32 3.29
C ILE A 9 12.47 7.24 2.14
N ASP A 10 13.67 7.04 1.61
CA ASP A 10 14.24 7.77 0.49
C ASP A 10 14.98 6.83 -0.48
N ALA A 11 15.81 7.39 -1.36
CA ALA A 11 16.58 6.60 -2.31
C ALA A 11 17.66 5.72 -1.66
N ALA A 12 18.19 6.11 -0.50
CA ALA A 12 19.27 5.41 0.17
C ALA A 12 18.81 4.10 0.82
N ASN A 13 17.55 4.03 1.28
CA ASN A 13 16.97 2.82 1.88
C ASN A 13 15.87 2.16 1.03
N ARG A 14 15.79 2.53 -0.25
CA ARG A 14 14.80 2.03 -1.22
C ARG A 14 14.82 0.51 -1.39
N ASP A 15 15.99 -0.12 -1.36
CA ASP A 15 16.09 -1.58 -1.52
C ASP A 15 15.60 -2.33 -0.28
N THR A 16 15.92 -1.82 0.92
CA THR A 16 15.35 -2.34 2.17
C THR A 16 13.82 -2.21 2.17
N TRP A 17 13.32 -1.06 1.73
CA TRP A 17 11.88 -0.84 1.57
C TRP A 17 11.24 -1.85 0.60
N GLN A 18 11.88 -2.08 -0.56
CA GLN A 18 11.41 -3.05 -1.55
C GLN A 18 11.33 -4.46 -0.95
N CYS A 19 12.40 -4.93 -0.28
CA CYS A 19 12.43 -6.24 0.36
C CYS A 19 11.31 -6.40 1.40
N LEU A 20 11.11 -5.40 2.26
CA LEU A 20 10.05 -5.46 3.28
C LEU A 20 8.65 -5.56 2.66
N VAL A 21 8.36 -4.76 1.63
CA VAL A 21 7.07 -4.83 0.95
C VAL A 21 6.89 -6.18 0.26
N ASP A 22 7.94 -6.72 -0.37
CA ASP A 22 7.92 -8.04 -1.02
C ASP A 22 7.64 -9.17 -0.02
N GLU A 23 8.34 -9.17 1.12
CA GLU A 23 8.18 -10.19 2.16
C GLU A 23 6.77 -10.19 2.74
N VAL A 24 6.24 -9.01 3.08
CA VAL A 24 4.89 -8.89 3.65
C VAL A 24 3.82 -9.23 2.61
N ALA A 25 4.01 -8.84 1.35
CA ALA A 25 3.12 -9.23 0.26
C ALA A 25 3.14 -10.75 0.03
N ALA A 26 4.32 -11.40 0.11
CA ALA A 26 4.44 -12.85 0.00
C ALA A 26 3.73 -13.56 1.17
N ALA A 27 3.88 -13.05 2.39
CA ALA A 27 3.25 -13.60 3.59
C ALA A 27 1.73 -13.33 3.70
N THR A 28 1.17 -12.46 2.86
CA THR A 28 -0.26 -12.17 2.86
C THR A 28 -1.05 -13.29 2.17
N THR A 29 -1.96 -13.92 2.89
CA THR A 29 -2.86 -14.96 2.37
C THR A 29 -3.83 -14.40 1.34
N ALA A 30 -3.99 -15.10 0.21
CA ALA A 30 -4.96 -14.80 -0.83
C ALA A 30 -6.25 -15.63 -0.70
N PRO A 31 -7.43 -15.09 -1.08
CA PRO A 31 -7.67 -13.67 -1.36
C PRO A 31 -7.60 -12.85 -0.05
N GLY A 32 -7.07 -11.63 -0.11
CA GLY A 32 -6.77 -10.89 1.12
C GLY A 32 -6.50 -9.40 0.95
N LEU A 33 -6.36 -8.71 2.09
CA LEU A 33 -6.00 -7.30 2.18
C LEU A 33 -4.61 -7.15 2.81
N LEU A 34 -3.74 -6.40 2.13
CA LEU A 34 -2.48 -5.88 2.66
C LEU A 34 -2.61 -4.36 2.87
N VAL A 35 -2.62 -3.95 4.13
CA VAL A 35 -2.64 -2.54 4.52
C VAL A 35 -1.22 -2.08 4.81
N VAL A 36 -0.75 -1.03 4.13
CA VAL A 36 0.51 -0.35 4.43
C VAL A 36 0.19 0.96 5.13
N ASP A 37 0.41 1.03 6.43
CA ASP A 37 0.15 2.19 7.27
C ASP A 37 1.43 3.03 7.45
N THR A 38 1.44 4.17 6.79
CA THR A 38 2.52 5.17 6.77
C THR A 38 2.23 6.36 7.69
N SER A 39 1.23 6.26 8.57
CA SER A 39 0.86 7.38 9.46
C SER A 39 1.95 7.72 10.48
N GLY A 40 2.93 6.83 10.69
CA GLY A 40 4.10 7.06 11.56
C GLY A 40 5.37 7.52 10.83
N MET A 41 5.30 7.81 9.53
CA MET A 41 6.44 8.26 8.73
C MET A 41 6.71 9.75 8.93
N ASP A 42 7.97 10.13 9.05
CA ASP A 42 8.42 11.53 9.03
C ASP A 42 8.60 12.02 7.58
N PHE A 43 9.05 11.14 6.69
CA PHE A 43 9.28 11.45 5.29
C PHE A 43 9.16 10.25 4.36
N MET A 44 8.54 10.46 3.18
CA MET A 44 8.44 9.44 2.15
C MET A 44 8.71 10.05 0.77
N ALA A 45 9.83 9.66 0.16
CA ALA A 45 10.20 10.10 -1.18
C ALA A 45 9.34 9.42 -2.27
N SER A 46 9.29 10.03 -3.46
CA SER A 46 8.56 9.49 -4.63
C SER A 46 8.93 8.03 -4.98
N VAL A 47 10.20 7.66 -4.79
CA VAL A 47 10.70 6.29 -5.03
C VAL A 47 10.02 5.25 -4.14
N ALA A 48 9.62 5.63 -2.92
CA ALA A 48 8.94 4.75 -1.99
C ALA A 48 7.52 4.41 -2.46
N PHE A 49 6.80 5.42 -2.98
CA PHE A 49 5.47 5.21 -3.54
C PHE A 49 5.51 4.32 -4.78
N ARG A 50 6.54 4.48 -5.63
CA ARG A 50 6.69 3.66 -6.85
C ARG A 50 6.77 2.17 -6.52
N VAL A 51 7.51 1.80 -5.47
CA VAL A 51 7.54 0.41 -4.96
C VAL A 51 6.13 -0.09 -4.63
N LEU A 52 5.31 0.72 -3.95
CA LEU A 52 3.93 0.35 -3.60
C LEU A 52 3.02 0.18 -4.82
N ILE A 53 3.20 0.97 -5.89
CA ILE A 53 2.45 0.75 -7.15
C ILE A 53 2.77 -0.61 -7.73
N GLU A 54 4.07 -0.84 -7.94
CA GLU A 54 4.55 -2.00 -8.66
C GLU A 54 4.10 -3.26 -7.90
N GLN A 55 4.09 -3.19 -6.56
CA GLN A 55 3.58 -4.26 -5.72
C GLN A 55 2.05 -4.36 -5.68
N SER A 56 1.30 -3.26 -5.76
CA SER A 56 -0.16 -3.31 -5.89
C SER A 56 -0.58 -4.08 -7.15
N ALA A 57 0.08 -3.83 -8.28
CA ALA A 57 -0.18 -4.56 -9.52
C ALA A 57 0.10 -6.07 -9.37
N ARG A 58 1.22 -6.44 -8.73
CA ARG A 58 1.59 -7.85 -8.47
C ARG A 58 0.62 -8.54 -7.49
N CYS A 59 0.21 -7.84 -6.44
CA CYS A 59 -0.75 -8.33 -5.46
C CYS A 59 -2.12 -8.61 -6.10
N ARG A 60 -2.57 -7.73 -7.01
CA ARG A 60 -3.87 -7.87 -7.67
C ARG A 60 -3.98 -9.16 -8.49
N VAL A 61 -2.92 -9.54 -9.21
CA VAL A 61 -2.86 -10.80 -9.96
C VAL A 61 -3.00 -12.02 -9.03
N ARG A 62 -2.61 -11.88 -7.75
CA ARG A 62 -2.73 -12.93 -6.72
C ARG A 62 -4.07 -12.86 -5.94
N GLY A 63 -4.97 -11.94 -6.26
CA GLY A 63 -6.22 -11.74 -5.50
C GLY A 63 -6.01 -11.03 -4.15
N ILE A 64 -4.92 -10.28 -4.02
CA ILE A 64 -4.61 -9.47 -2.83
C ILE A 64 -4.80 -8.00 -3.18
N THR A 65 -5.60 -7.29 -2.38
CA THR A 65 -5.71 -5.83 -2.44
C THR A 65 -4.62 -5.22 -1.57
N LEU A 66 -3.71 -4.45 -2.17
CA LEU A 66 -2.75 -3.62 -1.43
C LEU A 66 -3.33 -2.20 -1.33
N CYS A 67 -3.44 -1.65 -0.13
CA CYS A 67 -3.84 -0.25 0.08
C CYS A 67 -2.83 0.52 0.94
N LEU A 68 -2.79 1.82 0.72
CA LEU A 68 -1.98 2.78 1.48
C LEU A 68 -2.87 3.51 2.49
N VAL A 69 -2.40 3.58 3.74
CA VAL A 69 -3.00 4.39 4.79
C VAL A 69 -2.02 5.49 5.19
N SER A 70 -2.50 6.72 5.22
CA SER A 70 -1.75 7.86 5.78
C SER A 70 -2.71 8.95 6.25
N ASN A 71 -2.41 9.54 7.41
CA ASN A 71 -3.06 10.75 7.92
C ASN A 71 -2.35 12.04 7.45
N GLN A 72 -1.31 11.93 6.63
CA GLN A 72 -0.52 13.08 6.20
C GLN A 72 -1.13 13.76 4.96
N PRO A 73 -1.48 15.05 5.02
CA PRO A 73 -2.09 15.75 3.88
C PRO A 73 -1.20 15.77 2.62
N ILE A 74 0.13 15.77 2.78
CA ILE A 74 1.05 15.76 1.65
C ILE A 74 0.97 14.44 0.86
N VAL A 75 0.79 13.32 1.54
CA VAL A 75 0.62 12.00 0.90
C VAL A 75 -0.66 11.99 0.07
N ALA A 76 -1.77 12.51 0.62
CA ALA A 76 -3.02 12.65 -0.11
C ALA A 76 -2.87 13.52 -1.37
N ARG A 77 -2.10 14.62 -1.29
CA ARG A 77 -1.81 15.49 -2.46
C ARG A 77 -0.98 14.77 -3.52
N ILE A 78 0.04 14.00 -3.12
CA ILE A 78 0.87 13.21 -4.04
C ILE A 78 -0.01 12.17 -4.76
N MET A 79 -0.84 11.44 -4.01
CA MET A 79 -1.78 10.45 -4.56
C MET A 79 -2.82 11.08 -5.49
N GLY A 80 -3.27 12.31 -5.22
CA GLY A 80 -4.23 13.02 -6.08
C GLY A 80 -3.63 13.62 -7.35
N ALA A 81 -2.38 14.10 -7.31
CA ALA A 81 -1.78 14.86 -8.42
C ALA A 81 -0.89 14.02 -9.35
N ALA A 82 -0.11 13.10 -8.80
CA ALA A 82 0.93 12.37 -9.55
C ALA A 82 0.48 10.98 -10.01
N TRP A 83 -0.73 10.55 -9.64
CA TRP A 83 -1.10 9.14 -9.61
C TRP A 83 -2.40 8.78 -10.33
N ALA A 84 -2.93 9.71 -11.13
CA ALA A 84 -4.13 9.48 -11.91
C ALA A 84 -3.95 8.26 -12.84
N GLY A 85 -4.73 7.20 -12.61
CA GLY A 85 -4.72 5.97 -13.40
C GLY A 85 -4.04 4.76 -12.75
N VAL A 86 -3.44 4.91 -11.56
CA VAL A 86 -2.87 3.78 -10.81
C VAL A 86 -3.83 3.33 -9.71
N GLU A 87 -4.23 2.06 -9.75
CA GLU A 87 -5.03 1.42 -8.71
C GLU A 87 -4.17 1.12 -7.47
N LEU A 88 -3.97 2.14 -6.62
CA LEU A 88 -3.49 2.00 -5.26
C LEU A 88 -4.50 2.70 -4.33
N PRO A 89 -5.47 1.97 -3.76
CA PRO A 89 -6.43 2.53 -2.82
C PRO A 89 -5.73 3.27 -1.68
N PHE A 90 -6.25 4.46 -1.34
CA PHE A 90 -5.71 5.32 -0.31
C PHE A 90 -6.78 5.65 0.73
N TYR A 91 -6.46 5.47 2.00
CA TYR A 91 -7.37 5.74 3.11
C TYR A 91 -6.69 6.60 4.18
N GLN A 92 -7.51 7.36 4.93
CA GLN A 92 -7.02 8.19 6.04
C GLN A 92 -6.79 7.40 7.33
N SER A 93 -7.30 6.17 7.42
CA SER A 93 -7.12 5.30 8.58
C SER A 93 -7.19 3.82 8.17
N VAL A 94 -6.60 2.96 9.01
CA VAL A 94 -6.70 1.50 8.87
C VAL A 94 -8.15 1.06 8.99
N ASP A 95 -8.93 1.65 9.89
CA ASP A 95 -10.34 1.32 10.07
C ASP A 95 -11.17 1.61 8.82
N ALA A 96 -10.91 2.73 8.14
CA ALA A 96 -11.58 3.04 6.87
C ALA A 96 -11.24 2.01 5.79
N ALA A 97 -9.96 1.60 5.70
CA ALA A 97 -9.53 0.56 4.76
C ALA A 97 -10.20 -0.80 5.04
N LEU A 98 -10.29 -1.20 6.31
CA LEU A 98 -10.93 -2.44 6.72
C LEU A 98 -12.45 -2.40 6.51
N HIS A 99 -13.08 -1.24 6.75
CA HIS A 99 -14.51 -1.07 6.56
C HIS A 99 -14.90 -1.13 5.09
N ASP A 100 -14.08 -0.59 4.18
CA ASP A 100 -14.34 -0.58 2.75
C ASP A 100 -13.96 -1.91 2.07
N TYR A 101 -12.97 -2.63 2.61
CA TYR A 101 -12.54 -3.89 2.03
C TYR A 101 -13.69 -4.91 1.96
N ARG A 102 -14.03 -5.29 0.74
CA ARG A 102 -14.90 -6.42 0.44
C ARG A 102 -14.03 -7.46 -0.26
N PRO A 103 -13.75 -8.63 0.36
CA PRO A 103 -13.07 -9.70 -0.34
C PRO A 103 -13.88 -10.01 -1.59
N SER A 104 -13.24 -9.89 -2.75
CA SER A 104 -13.89 -10.08 -4.05
C SER A 104 -14.66 -11.40 -4.01
N GLN A 105 -15.98 -11.33 -4.14
CA GLN A 105 -16.79 -12.52 -4.41
C GLN A 105 -16.40 -12.99 -5.81
N LEU A 106 -15.35 -13.81 -5.90
CA LEU A 106 -15.07 -14.57 -7.10
C LEU A 106 -16.24 -15.52 -7.30
N SER A 107 -17.11 -15.14 -8.24
CA SER A 107 -18.24 -15.91 -8.73
C SER A 107 -17.85 -17.36 -8.96
N ARG A 108 -18.56 -18.27 -8.28
CA ARG A 108 -18.73 -19.63 -8.78
C ARG A 108 -19.50 -19.51 -10.09
N HIS A 109 -18.82 -19.74 -11.21
CA HIS A 109 -19.45 -20.15 -12.47
C HIS A 109 -18.87 -21.51 -12.84
#